data_AF-A0A2H2YZG8-F1
#
_entry.id   AF-A0A2H2YZG8-F1
#
_cell.length_a   1.000
_cell.length_b   1.000
_cell.length_c   1.000
_cell.angle_alpha   90.00
_cell.angle_beta   90.00
_cell.angle_gamma   90.00
#
_symmetry.space_group_name_H-M   'P 1'
#
loop_
_entity.id
_entity.type
_entity.pdbx_description
1 polymer ?
#
loop_
_entity_poly.entity_id
_entity_poly.type
_entity_poly.pdbx_seq_one_letter_code
_entity_poly.pdbx_strand_id
1 'polypeptide(L)'
;MSTDTSASDALAQALKACREQTQDAEQRIQEALERVRQLEANQAAQISHLKYELSKEILEQANAPITRATQALTFIISVVVVGGSALTYFISSNLQTTFESQMKQRVESWLSLENESSVASKTLDTYRTRALLDSYMIQLARRKARGESMVNLDFRKGDENRLLSIIESKDSDSSDFLDALKLLSVARGGWAFGARNDSISVRLRALFQDVDFDNNRKLYILEIMDRDEGLMPVAVNILKRADSPKPFRFQAFKMLQNERLDSEGGALAHQYALERLDATQDPDSTVEVAQYLAKIDPFNPALTTFVQQLQKQPRATRIILHTSLAAGWISLLPHPSFQSMADLDPANPPADRAKLRRMIAESLSLAMADGLGLGVIDNIAGKPGLSMQFTHTSGTINHVDFPLDRLFEDSQLLSALFALEQPKNLVAFARFFNTVHQDEVVTSLRLEVPAEAFEPAQRQHLGEQVEAQLKVSPQGSAYYRWTDKNGDVHQEPLLRSFHPNGIKVMFERDYLIFKAPYDTWMF
;
A
#
# COMPACT_ATOMS: atom_id res chain seq x y z
N MET A 1 72.29 -24.17 -39.50
CA MET A 1 72.39 -23.68 -38.11
C MET A 1 71.90 -22.24 -38.08
N SER A 2 70.68 -21.98 -37.60
CA SER A 2 70.17 -20.68 -37.09
C SER A 2 68.62 -20.66 -37.02
N THR A 3 67.99 -21.68 -36.42
CA THR A 3 66.51 -21.72 -36.26
C THR A 3 66.04 -22.11 -34.86
N ASP A 4 66.92 -22.59 -33.97
CA ASP A 4 66.55 -22.94 -32.59
C ASP A 4 66.60 -21.77 -31.61
N THR A 5 67.24 -20.65 -31.98
CA THR A 5 67.33 -19.46 -31.11
C THR A 5 66.02 -18.67 -31.08
N SER A 6 65.21 -18.66 -32.14
CA SER A 6 64.00 -17.81 -32.21
C SER A 6 62.80 -18.35 -31.42
N ALA A 7 62.67 -19.68 -31.31
CA ALA A 7 61.57 -20.30 -30.56
C ALA A 7 61.79 -20.23 -29.04
N SER A 8 63.06 -20.38 -28.60
CA SER A 8 63.45 -20.17 -27.19
C SER A 8 63.25 -18.72 -26.76
N ASP A 9 63.62 -17.77 -27.61
CA ASP A 9 63.44 -16.34 -27.32
C ASP A 9 61.95 -15.94 -27.30
N ALA A 10 61.13 -16.50 -28.18
CA ALA A 10 59.69 -16.27 -28.20
C ALA A 10 58.98 -16.86 -26.96
N LEU A 11 59.38 -18.05 -26.50
CA LEU A 11 58.85 -18.67 -25.29
C LEU A 11 59.30 -17.91 -24.04
N ALA A 12 60.55 -17.45 -24.01
CA ALA A 12 61.07 -16.62 -22.93
C ALA A 12 60.35 -15.26 -22.86
N GLN A 13 60.04 -14.65 -24.01
CA GLN A 13 59.22 -13.42 -24.08
C GLN A 13 57.77 -13.66 -23.65
N ALA A 14 57.16 -14.78 -24.04
CA ALA A 14 55.80 -15.12 -23.63
C ALA A 14 55.70 -15.42 -22.12
N LEU A 15 56.68 -16.12 -21.54
CA LEU A 15 56.77 -16.34 -20.09
C LEU A 15 57.04 -15.05 -19.32
N LYS A 16 57.84 -14.15 -19.89
CA LYS A 16 58.09 -12.83 -19.31
C LYS A 16 56.85 -11.96 -19.34
N ALA A 17 56.13 -11.92 -20.47
CA ALA A 17 54.85 -11.22 -20.59
C ALA A 17 53.76 -11.80 -19.67
N CYS A 18 53.71 -13.12 -19.51
CA CYS A 18 52.76 -13.78 -18.60
C CYS A 18 53.09 -13.49 -17.11
N ARG A 19 54.38 -13.43 -16.76
CA ARG A 19 54.83 -12.98 -15.43
C ARG A 19 54.54 -11.50 -15.17
N GLU A 20 54.76 -10.64 -16.16
CA GLU A 20 54.43 -9.21 -16.05
C GLU A 20 52.92 -9.02 -15.92
N GLN A 21 52.10 -9.80 -16.63
CA GLN A 21 50.64 -9.74 -16.53
C GLN A 21 50.10 -10.27 -15.20
N THR A 22 50.72 -11.30 -14.63
CA THR A 22 50.36 -11.81 -13.29
C THR A 22 50.81 -10.85 -12.19
N GLN A 23 51.97 -10.21 -12.32
CA GLN A 23 52.41 -9.16 -11.40
C GLN A 23 51.53 -7.90 -11.48
N ASP A 24 51.12 -7.48 -12.68
CA ASP A 24 50.18 -6.36 -12.86
C ASP A 24 48.78 -6.71 -12.29
N ALA A 25 48.32 -7.95 -12.45
CA ALA A 25 47.07 -8.41 -11.84
C ALA A 25 47.16 -8.46 -10.30
N GLU A 26 48.27 -8.94 -9.73
CA GLU A 26 48.51 -8.93 -8.28
C GLU A 26 48.61 -7.51 -7.74
N GLN A 27 49.28 -6.58 -8.44
CA GLN A 27 49.31 -5.17 -8.07
C GLN A 27 47.92 -4.53 -8.11
N ARG A 28 47.10 -4.80 -9.14
CA ARG A 28 45.73 -4.28 -9.21
C ARG A 28 44.83 -4.87 -8.13
N ILE A 29 45.03 -6.13 -7.76
CA ILE A 29 44.30 -6.77 -6.64
C ILE A 29 44.76 -6.19 -5.30
N GLN A 30 46.05 -5.93 -5.12
CA GLN A 30 46.57 -5.28 -3.92
C GLN A 30 46.11 -3.82 -3.81
N GLU A 31 46.13 -3.06 -4.91
CA GLU A 31 45.55 -1.71 -4.96
C GLU A 31 44.05 -1.73 -4.71
N ALA A 32 43.32 -2.72 -5.24
CA ALA A 32 41.88 -2.87 -4.98
C ALA A 32 41.62 -3.24 -3.51
N LEU A 33 42.43 -4.11 -2.91
CA LEU A 33 42.36 -4.46 -1.48
C LEU A 33 42.77 -3.29 -0.59
N GLU A 34 43.74 -2.48 -0.98
CA GLU A 34 44.09 -1.24 -0.28
C GLU A 34 43.01 -0.19 -0.45
N ARG A 35 42.38 -0.06 -1.62
CA ARG A 35 41.22 0.82 -1.81
C ARG A 35 40.01 0.34 -1.01
N VAL A 36 39.77 -0.96 -0.93
CA VAL A 36 38.70 -1.55 -0.09
C VAL A 36 39.03 -1.37 1.39
N ARG A 37 40.27 -1.56 1.82
CA ARG A 37 40.70 -1.27 3.21
C ARG A 37 40.69 0.22 3.54
N GLN A 38 41.02 1.08 2.59
CA GLN A 38 40.89 2.53 2.72
C GLN A 38 39.44 2.96 2.68
N LEU A 39 38.56 2.27 1.95
CA LEU A 39 37.11 2.48 1.97
C LEU A 39 36.49 1.95 3.25
N GLU A 40 36.93 0.81 3.78
CA GLU A 40 36.53 0.28 5.09
C GLU A 40 37.10 1.13 6.22
N ALA A 41 38.32 1.66 6.10
CA ALA A 41 38.90 2.59 7.07
C ALA A 41 38.26 3.97 6.96
N ASN A 42 37.91 4.45 5.76
CA ASN A 42 37.14 5.69 5.58
C ASN A 42 35.69 5.51 5.95
N GLN A 43 35.07 4.34 5.77
CA GLN A 43 33.72 4.03 6.24
C GLN A 43 33.70 3.74 7.72
N ALA A 44 34.74 3.15 8.32
CA ALA A 44 34.86 2.98 9.76
C ALA A 44 35.24 4.29 10.45
N ALA A 45 36.05 5.13 9.80
CA ALA A 45 36.33 6.49 10.24
C ALA A 45 35.10 7.37 10.06
N GLN A 46 34.35 7.27 8.95
CA GLN A 46 33.06 7.93 8.76
C GLN A 46 31.98 7.35 9.64
N ILE A 47 31.95 6.06 9.98
CA ILE A 47 31.01 5.45 10.94
C ILE A 47 31.44 5.79 12.36
N SER A 48 32.72 6.01 12.64
CA SER A 48 33.19 6.49 13.94
C SER A 48 32.99 7.99 14.08
N HIS A 49 33.10 8.76 13.00
CA HIS A 49 32.85 10.19 12.92
C HIS A 49 31.35 10.48 12.82
N LEU A 50 30.56 9.65 12.16
CA LEU A 50 29.09 9.64 12.19
C LEU A 50 28.61 9.03 13.50
N LYS A 51 29.26 8.04 14.10
CA LYS A 51 28.93 7.64 15.48
C LYS A 51 29.36 8.71 16.47
N TYR A 52 30.42 9.47 16.21
CA TYR A 52 30.89 10.54 17.09
C TYR A 52 30.05 11.81 16.90
N GLU A 53 29.69 12.17 15.67
CA GLU A 53 28.77 13.28 15.31
C GLU A 53 27.32 12.91 15.58
N LEU A 54 26.80 11.73 15.22
CA LEU A 54 25.51 11.26 15.75
C LEU A 54 25.59 11.05 17.25
N SER A 55 26.69 10.62 17.88
CA SER A 55 26.73 10.61 19.35
C SER A 55 26.80 12.01 19.92
N LYS A 56 27.39 12.99 19.24
CA LYS A 56 27.48 14.37 19.73
C LYS A 56 26.21 15.14 19.45
N GLU A 57 25.51 14.85 18.37
CA GLU A 57 24.24 15.46 17.93
C GLU A 57 23.05 14.73 18.58
N ILE A 58 23.11 13.41 18.79
CA ILE A 58 22.18 12.66 19.65
C ILE A 58 22.52 12.84 21.13
N LEU A 59 23.77 13.00 21.60
CA LEU A 59 24.01 13.43 23.00
C LEU A 59 23.73 14.93 23.19
N GLU A 60 23.89 15.82 22.21
CA GLU A 60 23.48 17.24 22.37
C GLU A 60 21.97 17.41 22.24
N GLN A 61 21.26 16.60 21.43
CA GLN A 61 19.79 16.60 21.37
C GLN A 61 19.12 15.72 22.44
N ALA A 62 19.76 14.66 22.93
CA ALA A 62 19.29 13.87 24.08
C ALA A 62 19.76 14.44 25.42
N ASN A 63 20.84 15.24 25.44
CA ASN A 63 21.09 16.15 26.56
C ASN A 63 20.36 17.47 26.39
N ALA A 64 19.86 17.94 25.24
CA ALA A 64 19.02 19.14 25.23
C ALA A 64 17.88 19.08 26.28
N PRO A 65 17.19 17.96 26.54
CA PRO A 65 16.26 17.83 27.66
C PRO A 65 16.93 17.68 29.03
N ILE A 66 18.12 17.07 29.16
CA ILE A 66 18.86 16.93 30.44
C ILE A 66 19.59 18.23 30.83
N THR A 67 20.17 18.95 29.86
CA THR A 67 20.72 20.30 29.88
C THR A 67 19.63 21.34 30.03
N ARG A 68 18.43 21.19 29.45
CA ARG A 68 17.26 22.03 29.80
C ARG A 68 16.68 21.68 31.16
N ALA A 69 16.71 20.43 31.59
CA ALA A 69 16.31 20.04 32.95
C ALA A 69 17.33 20.54 33.97
N THR A 70 18.63 20.47 33.70
CA THR A 70 19.67 21.05 34.53
C THR A 70 19.75 22.56 34.38
N GLN A 71 19.39 23.19 33.25
CA GLN A 71 19.24 24.64 33.12
C GLN A 71 17.96 25.13 33.80
N ALA A 72 16.87 24.36 33.82
CA ALA A 72 15.67 24.66 34.60
C ALA A 72 15.98 24.48 36.10
N LEU A 73 16.72 23.43 36.49
CA LEU A 73 17.22 23.24 37.85
C LEU A 73 18.20 24.37 38.22
N THR A 74 19.07 24.79 37.28
CA THR A 74 20.05 25.88 37.46
C THR A 74 19.38 27.24 37.41
N PHE A 75 18.25 27.40 36.69
CA PHE A 75 17.43 28.61 36.69
C PHE A 75 16.68 28.73 38.01
N ILE A 76 16.12 27.61 38.51
CA ILE A 76 15.55 27.48 39.85
C ILE A 76 16.61 27.79 40.93
N ILE A 77 17.84 27.26 40.79
CA ILE A 77 18.97 27.55 41.69
C ILE A 77 19.49 28.99 41.51
N SER A 78 19.47 29.55 40.30
CA SER A 78 19.95 30.91 40.02
C SER A 78 18.96 31.97 40.45
N VAL A 79 17.65 31.70 40.45
CA VAL A 79 16.64 32.59 41.02
C VAL A 79 16.78 32.61 42.54
N VAL A 80 17.20 31.51 43.16
CA VAL A 80 17.57 31.43 44.58
C VAL A 80 18.87 32.21 44.88
N VAL A 81 19.85 32.23 43.97
CA VAL A 81 21.14 32.94 44.14
C VAL A 81 21.08 34.43 43.77
N VAL A 82 20.35 34.80 42.70
CA VAL A 82 20.14 36.19 42.26
C VAL A 82 19.21 36.93 43.22
N GLY A 83 18.22 36.26 43.82
CA GLY A 83 17.47 36.78 44.96
C GLY A 83 18.33 37.07 46.20
N GLY A 84 19.48 36.38 46.33
CA GLY A 84 20.49 36.65 47.37
C GLY A 84 21.31 37.92 47.15
N SER A 85 21.34 38.48 45.93
CA SER A 85 22.09 39.72 45.63
C SER A 85 21.27 41.00 45.86
N ALA A 86 19.93 40.90 45.96
CA ALA A 86 19.07 42.01 46.36
C ALA A 86 18.91 42.15 47.89
N LEU A 87 19.41 41.17 48.66
CA LEU A 87 19.20 41.07 50.12
C LEU A 87 20.34 41.58 50.99
N THR A 88 21.43 42.10 50.42
CA THR A 88 22.45 42.82 51.20
C THR A 88 22.01 44.22 51.63
N TYR A 89 20.88 44.74 51.10
CA TYR A 89 20.40 46.10 51.40
C TYR A 89 19.22 46.17 52.41
N PHE A 90 18.65 45.05 52.83
CA PHE A 90 17.53 45.03 53.78
C PHE A 90 17.83 44.11 54.98
N ILE A 91 18.64 44.64 55.90
CA ILE A 91 18.78 44.11 57.26
C ILE A 91 17.63 44.68 58.11
N SER A 92 16.63 43.86 58.46
CA SER A 92 15.93 43.97 59.76
C SER A 92 15.08 42.73 60.08
N SER A 93 15.61 41.91 61.01
CA SER A 93 15.01 41.04 62.05
C SER A 93 13.68 40.27 61.90
N ASN A 94 12.91 40.34 60.81
CA ASN A 94 11.69 39.53 60.64
C ASN A 94 11.60 38.76 59.30
N LEU A 95 12.66 38.81 58.49
CA LEU A 95 12.68 38.12 57.19
C LEU A 95 12.89 36.61 57.31
N GLN A 96 13.65 36.12 58.28
CA GLN A 96 14.03 34.70 58.30
C GLN A 96 12.81 33.77 58.42
N THR A 97 11.87 34.06 59.33
CA THR A 97 10.67 33.25 59.52
C THR A 97 9.64 33.43 58.39
N THR A 98 9.49 34.64 57.85
CA THR A 98 8.57 34.90 56.72
C THR A 98 9.11 34.36 55.39
N PHE A 99 10.43 34.42 55.17
CA PHE A 99 11.10 33.91 53.99
C PHE A 99 11.22 32.38 54.04
N GLU A 100 11.50 31.80 55.21
CA GLU A 100 11.47 30.36 55.43
C GLU A 100 10.05 29.81 55.28
N SER A 101 9.01 30.50 55.78
CA SER A 101 7.63 30.05 55.57
C SER A 101 7.17 30.22 54.12
N GLN A 102 7.51 31.32 53.44
CA GLN A 102 7.13 31.53 52.04
C GLN A 102 7.95 30.68 51.07
N MET A 103 9.24 30.44 51.33
CA MET A 103 10.04 29.48 50.57
C MET A 103 9.56 28.06 50.82
N LYS A 104 9.32 27.66 52.06
CA LYS A 104 8.80 26.32 52.36
C LYS A 104 7.44 26.11 51.70
N GLN A 105 6.55 27.09 51.74
CA GLN A 105 5.22 27.00 51.12
C GLN A 105 5.28 27.05 49.59
N ARG A 106 6.21 27.80 48.97
CA ARG A 106 6.42 27.76 47.51
C ARG A 106 7.17 26.52 47.05
N VAL A 107 8.16 26.04 47.80
CA VAL A 107 8.90 24.81 47.51
C VAL A 107 7.99 23.60 47.72
N GLU A 108 7.17 23.57 48.77
CA GLU A 108 6.11 22.58 48.96
C GLU A 108 5.04 22.70 47.87
N SER A 109 4.65 23.89 47.40
CA SER A 109 3.70 24.00 46.28
C SER A 109 4.30 23.69 44.90
N TRP A 110 5.63 23.78 44.75
CA TRP A 110 6.37 23.48 43.51
C TRP A 110 6.81 22.02 43.45
N LEU A 111 7.09 21.39 44.60
CA LEU A 111 7.44 19.98 44.75
C LEU A 111 6.24 19.10 45.13
N SER A 112 5.09 19.66 45.48
CA SER A 112 3.89 18.85 45.73
C SER A 112 3.44 18.20 44.43
N LEU A 113 3.53 16.88 44.43
CA LEU A 113 3.00 16.01 43.37
C LEU A 113 1.47 16.00 43.34
N GLU A 114 0.82 16.63 44.33
CA GLU A 114 -0.63 16.67 44.51
C GLU A 114 -1.29 17.90 43.87
N ASN A 115 -0.54 18.94 43.47
CA ASN A 115 -1.09 20.12 42.79
C ASN A 115 -0.90 20.05 41.26
N GLU A 116 -1.99 20.01 40.51
CA GLU A 116 -2.03 19.99 39.03
C GLU A 116 -1.40 21.24 38.38
N SER A 117 -1.20 22.32 39.13
CA SER A 117 -0.61 23.57 38.62
C SER A 117 0.90 23.71 38.84
N SER A 118 1.57 22.74 39.48
CA SER A 118 3.01 22.74 39.70
C SER A 118 3.80 22.62 38.39
N VAL A 119 4.90 23.36 38.26
CA VAL A 119 5.81 23.27 37.10
C VAL A 119 6.51 21.90 37.05
N ALA A 120 6.78 21.29 38.22
CA ALA A 120 7.36 19.96 38.31
C ALA A 120 6.37 18.87 37.91
N SER A 121 5.09 18.98 38.31
CA SER A 121 4.05 18.03 37.89
C SER A 121 3.80 18.12 36.38
N LYS A 122 3.70 19.33 35.81
CA LYS A 122 3.56 19.53 34.35
C LYS A 122 4.73 18.96 33.56
N THR A 123 5.97 19.26 33.96
CA THR A 123 7.17 18.78 33.26
C THR A 123 7.28 17.25 33.34
N LEU A 124 6.99 16.67 34.50
CA LEU A 124 7.05 15.22 34.73
C LEU A 124 5.90 14.49 34.02
N ASP A 125 4.73 15.13 33.86
CA ASP A 125 3.62 14.60 33.08
C ASP A 125 3.90 14.66 31.56
N THR A 126 4.59 15.68 31.06
CA THR A 126 5.08 15.71 29.67
C THR A 126 6.07 14.57 29.40
N TYR A 127 7.07 14.36 30.27
CA TYR A 127 8.00 13.22 30.13
C TYR A 127 7.31 11.87 30.25
N ARG A 128 6.35 11.75 31.17
CA ARG A 128 5.56 10.53 31.34
C ARG A 128 4.72 10.25 30.10
N THR A 129 4.12 11.28 29.50
CA THR A 129 3.29 11.15 28.30
C THR A 129 4.13 10.73 27.10
N ARG A 130 5.30 11.35 26.88
CA ARG A 130 6.22 10.97 25.81
C ARG A 130 6.80 9.57 25.98
N ALA A 131 7.21 9.21 27.19
CA ALA A 131 7.68 7.85 27.49
C ALA A 131 6.57 6.79 27.30
N LEU A 132 5.31 7.14 27.56
CA LEU A 132 4.17 6.27 27.27
C LEU A 132 3.96 6.10 25.76
N LEU A 133 3.94 7.20 25.00
CA LEU A 133 3.85 7.16 23.53
C LEU A 133 4.96 6.28 22.93
N ASP A 134 6.22 6.55 23.30
CA ASP A 134 7.38 5.80 22.82
C ASP A 134 7.27 4.31 23.16
N SER A 135 6.89 3.98 24.41
CA SER A 135 6.69 2.59 24.83
C SER A 135 5.64 1.87 23.97
N TYR A 136 4.49 2.50 23.73
CA TYR A 136 3.43 1.89 22.93
C TYR A 136 3.80 1.78 21.46
N MET A 137 4.48 2.77 20.89
CA MET A 137 4.98 2.72 19.51
C MET A 137 6.05 1.63 19.32
N ILE A 138 6.95 1.43 20.29
CA ILE A 138 7.92 0.34 20.28
C ILE A 138 7.21 -1.02 20.36
N GLN A 139 6.17 -1.16 21.18
CA GLN A 139 5.38 -2.39 21.24
C GLN A 139 4.67 -2.68 19.91
N LEU A 140 4.08 -1.66 19.29
CA LEU A 140 3.44 -1.78 17.98
C LEU A 140 4.46 -2.20 16.89
N ALA A 141 5.62 -1.54 16.84
CA ALA A 141 6.69 -1.87 15.90
C ALA A 141 7.21 -3.30 16.09
N ARG A 142 7.34 -3.76 17.34
CA ARG A 142 7.76 -5.13 17.67
C ARG A 142 6.72 -6.17 17.24
N ARG A 143 5.43 -5.93 17.47
CA ARG A 143 4.35 -6.83 17.01
C ARG A 143 4.33 -6.93 15.50
N LYS A 144 4.46 -5.80 14.79
CA LYS A 144 4.57 -5.76 13.33
C LYS A 144 5.75 -6.58 12.81
N ALA A 145 6.94 -6.42 13.39
CA ALA A 145 8.13 -7.17 13.00
C ALA A 145 7.97 -8.69 13.18
N ARG A 146 7.05 -9.12 14.05
CA ARG A 146 6.74 -10.53 14.32
C ARG A 146 5.54 -11.06 13.53
N GLY A 147 4.86 -10.22 12.74
CA GLY A 147 3.64 -10.60 12.04
C GLY A 147 2.44 -10.89 12.94
N GLU A 148 2.46 -10.40 14.19
CA GLU A 148 1.38 -10.60 15.16
C GLU A 148 0.20 -9.64 14.89
N SER A 149 -1.02 -10.04 15.26
CA SER A 149 -2.20 -9.17 15.15
C SER A 149 -1.98 -7.87 15.94
N MET A 150 -2.17 -6.74 15.26
CA MET A 150 -2.07 -5.41 15.85
C MET A 150 -3.34 -5.03 16.62
N VAL A 151 -4.43 -5.77 16.46
CA VAL A 151 -5.72 -5.49 17.13
C VAL A 151 -5.61 -5.85 18.61
N ASN A 152 -6.06 -4.97 19.50
CA ASN A 152 -6.00 -5.10 20.97
C ASN A 152 -4.59 -4.94 21.56
N LEU A 153 -4.00 -3.76 21.41
CA LEU A 153 -3.06 -3.29 22.44
C LEU A 153 -3.89 -3.07 23.72
N ASP A 154 -3.60 -3.81 24.79
CA ASP A 154 -4.25 -3.63 26.09
C ASP A 154 -3.81 -2.30 26.71
N PHE A 155 -4.43 -1.21 26.26
CA PHE A 155 -4.26 0.09 26.90
C PHE A 155 -4.91 0.06 28.28
N ARG A 156 -4.26 0.68 29.27
CA ARG A 156 -4.94 0.99 30.53
C ARG A 156 -6.03 2.03 30.22
N LYS A 157 -7.22 1.90 30.82
CA LYS A 157 -8.34 2.87 30.61
C LYS A 157 -7.95 4.35 30.82
N GLY A 158 -6.93 4.64 31.63
CA GLY A 158 -6.41 5.99 31.83
C GLY A 158 -5.53 6.51 30.68
N ASP A 159 -4.95 5.62 29.88
CA ASP A 159 -4.02 5.97 28.80
C ASP A 159 -4.77 6.44 27.55
N GLU A 160 -5.95 5.89 27.24
CA GLU A 160 -6.81 6.37 26.14
C GLU A 160 -7.19 7.85 26.31
N ASN A 161 -7.55 8.26 27.53
CA ASN A 161 -7.86 9.66 27.83
C ASN A 161 -6.64 10.58 27.68
N ARG A 162 -5.44 10.07 27.93
CA ARG A 162 -4.19 10.82 27.75
C ARG A 162 -3.87 10.98 26.27
N LEU A 163 -3.98 9.92 25.47
CA LEU A 163 -3.84 9.99 24.02
C LEU A 163 -4.84 10.99 23.42
N LEU A 164 -6.09 10.93 23.85
CA LEU A 164 -7.12 11.86 23.39
C LEU A 164 -6.80 13.31 23.78
N SER A 165 -6.23 13.55 24.96
CA SER A 165 -5.83 14.91 25.37
C SER A 165 -4.67 15.47 24.52
N ILE A 166 -3.78 14.61 24.01
CA ILE A 166 -2.73 15.01 23.04
C ILE A 166 -3.36 15.37 21.69
N ILE A 167 -4.34 14.58 21.24
CA ILE A 167 -5.07 14.79 19.97
C ILE A 167 -5.88 16.09 20.02
N GLU A 168 -6.54 16.39 21.13
CA GLU A 168 -7.33 17.60 21.33
C GLU A 168 -6.50 18.86 21.53
N SER A 169 -5.24 18.72 21.97
CA SER A 169 -4.36 19.85 22.20
C SER A 169 -4.07 20.59 20.89
N LYS A 170 -4.28 21.91 20.89
CA LYS A 170 -3.93 22.80 19.77
C LYS A 170 -2.41 22.98 19.65
N ASP A 171 -1.69 22.81 20.76
CA ASP A 171 -0.26 23.08 20.89
C ASP A 171 0.60 21.80 20.90
N SER A 172 0.01 20.61 20.74
CA SER A 172 0.79 19.37 20.66
C SER A 172 1.70 19.34 19.43
N ASP A 173 2.87 18.73 19.55
CA ASP A 173 3.75 18.52 18.41
C ASP A 173 3.07 17.60 17.38
N SER A 174 3.30 17.84 16.08
CA SER A 174 2.67 17.05 15.02
C SER A 174 3.03 15.56 15.07
N SER A 175 4.24 15.21 15.52
CA SER A 175 4.65 13.82 15.76
C SER A 175 3.81 13.17 16.85
N ASP A 176 3.68 13.86 17.98
CA ASP A 176 2.98 13.37 19.16
C ASP A 176 1.48 13.23 18.87
N PHE A 177 0.92 14.16 18.10
CA PHE A 177 -0.45 14.09 17.58
C PHE A 177 -0.66 12.82 16.72
N LEU A 178 0.20 12.59 15.73
CA LEU A 178 0.06 11.45 14.81
C LEU A 178 0.27 10.11 15.53
N ASP A 179 1.25 10.03 16.42
CA ASP A 179 1.51 8.82 17.20
C ASP A 179 0.35 8.53 18.16
N ALA A 180 -0.19 9.55 18.84
CA ALA A 180 -1.35 9.39 19.69
C ALA A 180 -2.58 8.92 18.91
N LEU A 181 -2.81 9.48 17.71
CA LEU A 181 -3.92 9.12 16.84
C LEU A 181 -3.81 7.69 16.32
N LYS A 182 -2.62 7.25 15.92
CA LYS A 182 -2.36 5.86 15.49
C LYS A 182 -2.55 4.86 16.63
N LEU A 183 -2.04 5.17 17.81
CA LEU A 183 -2.24 4.32 18.97
C LEU A 183 -3.73 4.22 19.33
N LEU A 184 -4.46 5.33 19.27
CA LEU A 184 -5.90 5.35 19.51
C LEU A 184 -6.68 4.56 18.45
N SER A 185 -6.33 4.63 17.17
CA SER A 185 -7.01 3.85 16.12
C SER A 185 -6.80 2.35 16.30
N VAL A 186 -5.58 1.93 16.68
CA VAL A 186 -5.24 0.55 17.01
C VAL A 186 -5.98 0.07 18.26
N ALA A 187 -6.05 0.91 19.31
CA ALA A 187 -6.77 0.62 20.55
C ALA A 187 -8.24 0.29 20.27
N ARG A 188 -8.86 1.10 19.41
CA ARG A 188 -10.29 1.02 19.17
C ARG A 188 -10.64 -0.17 18.30
N GLY A 189 -9.76 -0.62 17.40
CA GLY A 189 -9.99 -1.78 16.56
C GLY A 189 -11.10 -1.54 15.53
N GLY A 190 -10.79 -1.72 14.25
CA GLY A 190 -11.70 -1.40 13.14
C GLY A 190 -12.91 -2.33 12.94
N TRP A 191 -13.31 -3.12 13.95
CA TRP A 191 -14.35 -4.17 13.83
C TRP A 191 -15.32 -4.25 15.02
N ALA A 192 -15.48 -3.18 15.80
CA ALA A 192 -16.51 -3.16 16.82
C ALA A 192 -17.87 -2.87 16.18
N PHE A 193 -18.61 -3.93 15.84
CA PHE A 193 -19.95 -3.84 15.29
C PHE A 193 -20.89 -3.09 16.25
N GLY A 194 -21.40 -1.94 15.82
CA GLY A 194 -22.45 -1.18 16.49
C GLY A 194 -22.05 0.26 16.85
N ALA A 195 -23.01 1.18 16.68
CA ALA A 195 -22.81 2.63 16.82
C ALA A 195 -22.03 2.99 18.09
N ARG A 196 -20.74 3.27 17.94
CA ARG A 196 -19.85 3.70 19.02
C ARG A 196 -20.12 5.15 19.38
N ASN A 197 -21.14 5.37 20.21
CA ASN A 197 -21.41 6.66 20.83
C ASN A 197 -20.72 6.79 22.20
N ASP A 198 -19.45 6.41 22.28
CA ASP A 198 -18.67 6.50 23.52
C ASP A 198 -18.10 7.92 23.75
N SER A 199 -17.55 8.14 24.94
CA SER A 199 -16.99 9.45 25.32
C SER A 199 -15.84 9.93 24.41
N ILE A 200 -15.11 9.01 23.79
CA ILE A 200 -14.01 9.31 22.87
C ILE A 200 -14.60 9.81 21.54
N SER A 201 -15.59 9.12 20.98
CA SER A 201 -16.29 9.52 19.77
C SER A 201 -16.98 10.88 19.93
N VAL A 202 -17.55 11.18 21.10
CA VAL A 202 -18.14 12.51 21.37
C VAL A 202 -17.09 13.61 21.31
N ARG A 203 -15.95 13.39 21.98
CA ARG A 203 -14.82 14.31 22.06
C ARG A 203 -14.18 14.56 20.69
N LEU A 204 -13.89 13.50 19.93
CA LEU A 204 -13.36 13.61 18.57
C LEU A 204 -14.31 14.37 17.64
N ARG A 205 -15.62 14.14 17.71
CA ARG A 205 -16.60 14.89 16.92
C ARG A 205 -16.64 16.37 17.26
N ALA A 206 -16.42 16.73 18.52
CA ALA A 206 -16.37 18.13 18.94
C ALA A 206 -15.22 18.90 18.26
N LEU A 207 -14.09 18.24 17.97
CA LEU A 207 -12.97 18.85 17.24
C LEU A 207 -13.35 19.33 15.84
N PHE A 208 -14.29 18.67 15.16
CA PHE A 208 -14.77 19.09 13.84
C PHE A 208 -15.71 20.31 13.90
N GLN A 209 -16.22 20.64 15.09
CA GLN A 209 -17.03 21.84 15.33
C GLN A 209 -16.17 23.02 15.78
N ASP A 210 -14.96 22.78 16.28
CA ASP A 210 -14.00 23.81 16.66
C ASP A 210 -13.38 24.46 15.41
N VAL A 211 -13.67 25.75 15.19
CA VAL A 211 -13.18 26.54 14.05
C VAL A 211 -11.68 26.76 14.14
N ASP A 212 -11.12 26.83 15.34
CA ASP A 212 -9.71 27.13 15.60
C ASP A 212 -8.84 25.87 15.61
N PHE A 213 -9.45 24.68 15.49
CA PHE A 213 -8.72 23.42 15.40
C PHE A 213 -8.21 23.19 13.97
N ASP A 214 -6.95 22.79 13.84
CA ASP A 214 -6.24 22.70 12.57
C ASP A 214 -6.93 21.75 11.56
N ASN A 215 -7.11 22.22 10.33
CA ASN A 215 -7.82 21.45 9.29
C ASN A 215 -7.02 20.22 8.83
N ASN A 216 -5.69 20.25 8.83
CA ASN A 216 -4.91 19.08 8.45
C ASN A 216 -5.04 17.99 9.52
N ARG A 217 -5.04 18.36 10.81
CA ARG A 217 -5.34 17.44 11.93
C ARG A 217 -6.72 16.82 11.83
N LYS A 218 -7.75 17.61 11.48
CA LYS A 218 -9.09 17.07 11.22
C LYS A 218 -9.09 16.04 10.09
N LEU A 219 -8.36 16.32 9.01
CA LEU A 219 -8.22 15.39 7.89
C LEU A 219 -7.51 14.10 8.32
N TYR A 220 -6.41 14.20 9.07
CA TYR A 220 -5.71 13.02 9.61
C TYR A 220 -6.61 12.17 10.51
N ILE A 221 -7.47 12.78 11.33
CA ILE A 221 -8.45 12.03 12.12
C ILE A 221 -9.38 11.21 11.22
N LEU A 222 -9.89 11.79 10.12
CA LEU A 222 -10.74 11.07 9.17
C LEU A 222 -9.96 9.97 8.41
N GLU A 223 -8.69 10.19 8.10
CA GLU A 223 -7.82 9.24 7.38
C GLU A 223 -7.42 8.05 8.24
N ILE A 224 -6.91 8.29 9.45
CA ILE A 224 -6.39 7.25 10.34
C ILE A 224 -7.52 6.51 11.07
N MET A 225 -8.67 7.15 11.26
CA MET A 225 -9.86 6.56 11.89
C MET A 225 -11.00 6.34 10.89
N ASP A 226 -10.67 6.04 9.63
CA ASP A 226 -11.61 5.84 8.51
C ASP A 226 -12.69 4.77 8.78
N ARG A 227 -12.39 3.80 9.66
CA ARG A 227 -13.30 2.72 10.06
C ARG A 227 -14.00 2.94 11.40
N ASP A 228 -13.83 4.09 12.04
CA ASP A 228 -14.49 4.36 13.32
C ASP A 228 -15.97 4.74 13.12
N GLU A 229 -16.88 3.84 13.52
CA GLU A 229 -18.32 4.07 13.43
C GLU A 229 -18.78 5.35 14.17
N GLY A 230 -18.06 5.76 15.23
CA GLY A 230 -18.35 6.97 15.98
C GLY A 230 -18.11 8.27 15.20
N LEU A 231 -17.33 8.22 14.11
CA LEU A 231 -17.05 9.35 13.23
C LEU A 231 -17.97 9.41 12.00
N MET A 232 -18.80 8.38 11.75
CA MET A 232 -19.73 8.37 10.61
C MET A 232 -20.67 9.60 10.57
N PRO A 233 -21.21 10.12 11.70
CA PRO A 233 -21.99 11.36 11.67
C PRO A 233 -21.22 12.58 11.15
N VAL A 234 -19.90 12.62 11.33
CA VAL A 234 -19.04 13.70 10.79
C VAL A 234 -18.92 13.54 9.28
N ALA A 235 -18.66 12.33 8.79
CA ALA A 235 -18.61 12.03 7.36
C ALA A 235 -19.92 12.40 6.65
N VAL A 236 -21.07 12.04 7.23
CA VAL A 236 -22.41 12.41 6.72
C VAL A 236 -22.55 13.92 6.61
N ASN A 237 -22.18 14.66 7.67
CA ASN A 237 -22.26 16.12 7.66
C ASN A 237 -21.34 16.77 6.63
N ILE A 238 -20.14 16.20 6.41
CA ILE A 238 -19.19 16.67 5.39
C ILE A 238 -19.79 16.50 4.00
N LEU A 239 -20.35 15.33 3.67
CA LEU A 239 -20.93 15.07 2.35
C LEU A 239 -22.20 15.88 2.08
N LYS A 240 -23.01 16.18 3.10
CA LYS A 240 -24.20 17.06 2.97
C LYS A 240 -23.83 18.50 2.60
N ARG A 241 -22.65 18.96 2.99
CA ARG A 241 -22.17 20.32 2.77
C ARG A 241 -21.41 20.39 1.44
N ALA A 242 -22.05 20.98 0.44
CA ALA A 242 -21.48 21.08 -0.90
C ALA A 242 -20.16 21.90 -0.92
N ASP A 243 -20.02 22.85 0.00
CA ASP A 243 -18.87 23.74 0.21
C ASP A 243 -17.72 23.11 1.01
N SER A 244 -17.88 21.90 1.54
CA SER A 244 -16.80 21.19 2.22
C SER A 244 -15.58 21.01 1.29
N PRO A 245 -14.35 21.18 1.79
CA PRO A 245 -13.15 21.00 0.99
C PRO A 245 -13.07 19.61 0.35
N LYS A 246 -12.56 19.53 -0.89
CA LYS A 246 -12.50 18.27 -1.66
C LYS A 246 -11.84 17.10 -0.90
N PRO A 247 -10.70 17.27 -0.20
CA PRO A 247 -10.06 16.16 0.54
C PRO A 247 -10.96 15.58 1.64
N PHE A 248 -11.68 16.45 2.36
CA PHE A 248 -12.62 16.04 3.39
C PHE A 248 -13.80 15.27 2.79
N ARG A 249 -14.37 15.76 1.68
CA ARG A 249 -15.47 15.07 1.00
C ARG A 249 -15.04 13.70 0.49
N PHE A 250 -13.85 13.58 -0.08
CA PHE A 250 -13.33 12.29 -0.53
C PHE A 250 -13.12 11.32 0.64
N GLN A 251 -12.51 11.78 1.74
CA GLN A 251 -12.33 10.92 2.91
C GLN A 251 -13.67 10.51 3.54
N ALA A 252 -14.62 11.44 3.64
CA ALA A 252 -15.98 11.13 4.10
C ALA A 252 -16.69 10.08 3.22
N PHE A 253 -16.48 10.15 1.90
CA PHE A 253 -16.93 9.10 0.97
C PHE A 253 -16.29 7.76 1.31
N LYS A 254 -14.98 7.68 1.52
CA LYS A 254 -14.28 6.42 1.86
C LYS A 254 -14.80 5.76 3.13
N MET A 255 -15.17 6.57 4.13
CA MET A 255 -15.78 6.10 5.38
C MET A 255 -17.18 5.50 5.15
N LEU A 256 -17.98 6.13 4.27
CA LEU A 256 -19.38 5.77 4.05
C LEU A 256 -19.63 4.79 2.91
N GLN A 257 -18.63 4.50 2.06
CA GLN A 257 -18.81 3.67 0.86
C GLN A 257 -19.23 2.21 1.14
N ASN A 258 -19.07 1.71 2.37
CA ASN A 258 -19.49 0.36 2.75
C ASN A 258 -20.86 0.35 3.44
N GLU A 259 -21.48 1.51 3.68
CA GLU A 259 -22.83 1.61 4.21
C GLU A 259 -23.86 1.09 3.21
N ARG A 260 -25.01 0.64 3.72
CA ARG A 260 -26.10 0.17 2.86
C ARG A 260 -26.65 1.33 2.03
N LEU A 261 -26.99 1.08 0.76
CA LEU A 261 -27.50 2.12 -0.15
C LEU A 261 -28.80 2.77 0.34
N ASP A 262 -29.62 2.05 1.11
CA ASP A 262 -30.87 2.55 1.71
C ASP A 262 -30.66 3.36 3.00
N SER A 263 -29.42 3.42 3.51
CA SER A 263 -29.04 4.31 4.61
C SER A 263 -28.74 5.72 4.11
N GLU A 264 -28.83 6.70 4.99
CA GLU A 264 -28.44 8.09 4.68
C GLU A 264 -26.98 8.19 4.22
N GLY A 265 -26.07 7.50 4.92
CA GLY A 265 -24.64 7.50 4.59
C GLY A 265 -24.36 6.89 3.23
N GLY A 266 -24.98 5.75 2.92
CA GLY A 266 -24.82 5.07 1.63
C GLY A 266 -25.41 5.86 0.47
N ALA A 267 -26.57 6.50 0.65
CA ALA A 267 -27.16 7.37 -0.37
C ALA A 267 -26.27 8.60 -0.67
N LEU A 268 -25.68 9.22 0.36
CA LEU A 268 -24.74 10.33 0.19
C LEU A 268 -23.44 9.90 -0.49
N ALA A 269 -22.91 8.73 -0.14
CA ALA A 269 -21.72 8.18 -0.79
C ALA A 269 -21.98 7.90 -2.29
N HIS A 270 -23.16 7.35 -2.62
CA HIS A 270 -23.58 7.12 -4.00
C HIS A 270 -23.75 8.42 -4.79
N GLN A 271 -24.40 9.42 -4.21
CA GLN A 271 -24.53 10.74 -4.82
C GLN A 271 -23.17 11.39 -5.07
N TYR A 272 -22.28 11.39 -4.06
CA TYR A 272 -20.92 11.93 -4.20
C TYR A 272 -20.16 11.24 -5.34
N ALA A 273 -20.26 9.91 -5.42
CA ALA A 273 -19.63 9.13 -6.46
C ALA A 273 -20.14 9.52 -7.86
N LEU A 274 -21.45 9.70 -8.03
CA LEU A 274 -22.02 10.17 -9.30
C LEU A 274 -21.57 11.59 -9.67
N GLU A 275 -21.58 12.52 -8.71
CA GLU A 275 -21.07 13.90 -8.90
C GLU A 275 -19.60 13.89 -9.32
N ARG A 276 -18.80 12.99 -8.73
CA ARG A 276 -17.35 12.94 -8.96
C ARG A 276 -16.99 12.31 -10.29
N LEU A 277 -17.77 11.34 -10.77
CA LEU A 277 -17.56 10.69 -12.07
C LEU A 277 -17.69 11.70 -13.23
N ASP A 278 -18.55 12.71 -13.09
CA ASP A 278 -18.77 13.78 -14.07
C ASP A 278 -17.63 14.83 -14.05
N ALA A 279 -17.04 15.08 -12.89
CA ALA A 279 -16.13 16.20 -12.64
C ALA A 279 -14.62 15.93 -12.83
N THR A 280 -14.24 15.01 -13.73
CA THR A 280 -12.85 14.57 -14.08
C THR A 280 -11.72 15.58 -13.74
N GLN A 281 -11.22 15.55 -12.50
CA GLN A 281 -10.17 16.50 -12.04
C GLN A 281 -9.10 15.88 -11.13
N ASP A 282 -9.23 14.63 -10.67
CA ASP A 282 -8.18 13.96 -9.87
C ASP A 282 -8.21 12.43 -10.12
N PRO A 283 -7.17 11.86 -10.77
CA PRO A 283 -7.15 10.47 -11.21
C PRO A 283 -7.41 9.45 -10.10
N ASP A 284 -6.80 9.61 -8.93
CA ASP A 284 -6.86 8.61 -7.86
C ASP A 284 -8.26 8.57 -7.23
N SER A 285 -8.84 9.75 -6.99
CA SER A 285 -10.23 9.85 -6.52
C SER A 285 -11.23 9.29 -7.53
N THR A 286 -10.95 9.41 -8.83
CA THR A 286 -11.81 8.88 -9.88
C THR A 286 -11.75 7.36 -9.95
N VAL A 287 -10.59 6.74 -9.69
CA VAL A 287 -10.44 5.29 -9.65
C VAL A 287 -11.32 4.67 -8.55
N GLU A 288 -11.20 5.15 -7.31
CA GLU A 288 -11.96 4.61 -6.18
C GLU A 288 -13.47 4.79 -6.39
N VAL A 289 -13.90 5.97 -6.86
CA VAL A 289 -15.32 6.26 -7.15
C VAL A 289 -15.87 5.39 -8.27
N ALA A 290 -15.12 5.20 -9.37
CA ALA A 290 -15.54 4.37 -10.49
C ALA A 290 -15.69 2.90 -10.08
N GLN A 291 -14.73 2.38 -9.32
CA GLN A 291 -14.78 1.01 -8.79
C GLN A 291 -15.96 0.82 -7.82
N TYR A 292 -16.21 1.80 -6.94
CA TYR A 292 -17.37 1.78 -6.04
C TYR A 292 -18.68 1.74 -6.81
N LEU A 293 -18.89 2.61 -7.79
CA LEU A 293 -20.12 2.63 -8.59
C LEU A 293 -20.27 1.33 -9.39
N ALA A 294 -19.19 0.79 -9.95
CA ALA A 294 -19.22 -0.50 -10.63
C ALA A 294 -19.66 -1.65 -9.70
N LYS A 295 -19.35 -1.56 -8.40
CA LYS A 295 -19.79 -2.55 -7.39
C LYS A 295 -21.23 -2.31 -6.92
N ILE A 296 -21.66 -1.08 -6.70
CA ILE A 296 -22.94 -0.80 -6.04
C ILE A 296 -24.09 -0.59 -7.02
N ASP A 297 -23.81 0.02 -8.17
CA ASP A 297 -24.81 0.36 -9.19
C ASP A 297 -24.23 0.11 -10.60
N PRO A 298 -23.95 -1.15 -10.96
CA PRO A 298 -23.16 -1.53 -12.13
C PRO A 298 -23.77 -1.09 -13.47
N PHE A 299 -25.08 -0.86 -13.51
CA PHE A 299 -25.82 -0.52 -14.73
C PHE A 299 -26.23 0.94 -14.79
N ASN A 300 -25.67 1.80 -13.93
CA ASN A 300 -25.94 3.22 -13.94
C ASN A 300 -25.58 3.84 -15.31
N PRO A 301 -26.46 4.64 -15.95
CA PRO A 301 -26.16 5.32 -17.20
C PRO A 301 -24.94 6.25 -17.15
N ALA A 302 -24.63 6.83 -15.98
CA ALA A 302 -23.45 7.65 -15.77
C ALA A 302 -22.15 6.84 -15.97
N LEU A 303 -22.10 5.58 -15.50
CA LEU A 303 -20.96 4.69 -15.74
C LEU A 303 -20.81 4.37 -17.22
N THR A 304 -21.92 4.12 -17.92
CA THR A 304 -21.89 3.84 -19.36
C THR A 304 -21.32 5.05 -20.12
N THR A 305 -21.76 6.25 -19.76
CA THR A 305 -21.28 7.51 -20.33
C THR A 305 -19.79 7.72 -20.02
N PHE A 306 -19.38 7.48 -18.79
CA PHE A 306 -17.99 7.58 -18.35
C PHE A 306 -17.08 6.62 -19.13
N VAL A 307 -17.47 5.35 -19.28
CA VAL A 307 -16.73 4.35 -20.08
C VAL A 307 -16.51 4.82 -21.52
N GLN A 308 -17.52 5.43 -22.14
CA GLN A 308 -17.38 5.98 -23.50
C GLN A 308 -16.40 7.16 -23.54
N GLN A 309 -16.36 7.98 -22.50
CA GLN A 309 -15.45 9.12 -22.39
C GLN A 309 -14.00 8.69 -22.12
N LEU A 310 -13.76 7.48 -21.56
CA LEU A 310 -12.41 6.97 -21.29
C LEU A 310 -11.52 6.97 -22.52
N GLN A 311 -12.07 6.76 -23.73
CA GLN A 311 -11.31 6.80 -24.97
C GLN A 311 -10.53 8.11 -25.19
N LYS A 312 -10.99 9.22 -24.57
CA LYS A 312 -10.35 10.54 -24.65
C LYS A 312 -9.24 10.75 -23.61
N GLN A 313 -9.12 9.84 -22.63
CA GLN A 313 -8.14 9.93 -21.56
C GLN A 313 -6.76 9.43 -22.00
N PRO A 314 -5.68 9.82 -21.31
CA PRO A 314 -4.34 9.27 -21.55
C PRO A 314 -4.32 7.74 -21.42
N ARG A 315 -3.47 7.07 -22.22
CA ARG A 315 -3.34 5.60 -22.27
C ARG A 315 -3.25 4.96 -20.88
N ALA A 316 -2.37 5.47 -20.01
CA ALA A 316 -2.19 4.93 -18.67
C ALA A 316 -3.48 5.01 -17.82
N THR A 317 -4.15 6.16 -17.86
CA THR A 317 -5.43 6.39 -17.17
C THR A 317 -6.53 5.47 -17.70
N ARG A 318 -6.58 5.22 -19.02
CA ARG A 318 -7.54 4.28 -19.62
C ARG A 318 -7.35 2.87 -19.08
N ILE A 319 -6.11 2.39 -19.06
CA ILE A 319 -5.79 1.06 -18.53
C ILE A 319 -6.24 0.95 -17.08
N ILE A 320 -5.85 1.91 -16.22
CA ILE A 320 -6.18 1.89 -14.78
C ILE A 320 -7.70 1.90 -14.57
N LEU A 321 -8.44 2.79 -15.25
CA LEU A 321 -9.88 2.93 -15.06
C LEU A 321 -10.67 1.75 -15.61
N HIS A 322 -10.32 1.21 -16.78
CA HIS A 322 -10.95 -0.01 -17.31
C HIS A 322 -10.72 -1.22 -16.39
N THR A 323 -9.50 -1.40 -15.88
CA THR A 323 -9.19 -2.49 -14.96
C THR A 323 -9.92 -2.31 -13.62
N SER A 324 -10.04 -1.09 -13.11
CA SER A 324 -10.73 -0.79 -11.84
C SER A 324 -12.24 -1.01 -11.93
N LEU A 325 -12.87 -0.61 -13.04
CA LEU A 325 -14.27 -0.91 -13.33
C LEU A 325 -14.51 -2.43 -13.42
N ALA A 326 -13.64 -3.14 -14.15
CA ALA A 326 -13.69 -4.59 -14.24
C ALA A 326 -13.52 -5.26 -12.86
N ALA A 327 -12.65 -4.75 -11.99
CA ALA A 327 -12.47 -5.22 -10.62
C ALA A 327 -13.73 -4.98 -9.75
N GLY A 328 -14.43 -3.86 -9.96
CA GLY A 328 -15.72 -3.59 -9.33
C GLY A 328 -16.80 -4.59 -9.77
N TRP A 329 -16.97 -4.79 -11.07
CA TRP A 329 -17.99 -5.69 -11.62
C TRP A 329 -17.72 -7.17 -11.32
N ILE A 330 -16.47 -7.64 -11.37
CA ILE A 330 -16.14 -9.05 -11.06
C ILE A 330 -16.38 -9.38 -9.58
N SER A 331 -16.42 -8.36 -8.71
CA SER A 331 -16.78 -8.54 -7.30
C SER A 331 -18.23 -9.00 -7.11
N LEU A 332 -19.12 -8.66 -8.07
CA LEU A 332 -20.54 -9.02 -8.10
C LEU A 332 -20.82 -10.41 -8.66
N LEU A 333 -19.84 -11.02 -9.34
CA LEU A 333 -19.96 -12.40 -9.78
C LEU A 333 -19.78 -13.34 -8.58
N PRO A 334 -20.54 -14.47 -8.54
CA PRO A 334 -20.37 -15.46 -7.49
C PRO A 334 -18.93 -15.98 -7.50
N HIS A 335 -18.37 -16.19 -6.31
CA HIS A 335 -17.04 -16.78 -6.19
C HIS A 335 -17.03 -18.14 -6.91
N PRO A 336 -15.97 -18.49 -7.66
CA PRO A 336 -15.88 -19.75 -8.40
C PRO A 336 -16.24 -20.99 -7.57
N SER A 337 -15.81 -21.01 -6.30
CA SER A 337 -16.11 -22.09 -5.34
C SER A 337 -17.58 -22.24 -4.93
N PHE A 338 -18.42 -21.24 -5.20
CA PHE A 338 -19.85 -21.21 -4.80
C PHE A 338 -20.81 -21.01 -6.00
N GLN A 339 -20.30 -21.10 -7.25
CA GLN A 339 -21.11 -20.91 -8.46
C GLN A 339 -22.34 -21.82 -8.49
N SER A 340 -22.19 -23.10 -8.14
CA SER A 340 -23.27 -24.09 -8.17
C SER A 340 -24.42 -23.81 -7.21
N MET A 341 -24.18 -23.12 -6.09
CA MET A 341 -25.24 -22.74 -5.13
C MET A 341 -25.91 -21.42 -5.53
N ALA A 342 -25.16 -20.51 -6.16
CA ALA A 342 -25.65 -19.20 -6.57
C ALA A 342 -26.48 -19.23 -7.86
N ASP A 343 -26.44 -20.34 -8.62
CA ASP A 343 -27.30 -20.61 -9.78
C ASP A 343 -28.68 -21.18 -9.39
N LEU A 344 -28.90 -21.50 -8.10
CA LEU A 344 -30.09 -22.19 -7.59
C LEU A 344 -31.13 -21.27 -6.93
N ASP A 345 -30.93 -19.94 -6.88
CA ASP A 345 -31.90 -19.00 -6.32
C ASP A 345 -32.73 -18.30 -7.42
N PRO A 346 -33.93 -18.82 -7.76
CA PRO A 346 -34.82 -18.20 -8.73
C PRO A 346 -35.58 -16.97 -8.20
N ALA A 347 -35.52 -16.67 -6.89
CA ALA A 347 -36.28 -15.57 -6.28
C ALA A 347 -35.54 -14.22 -6.34
N ASN A 348 -34.23 -14.24 -6.62
CA ASN A 348 -33.38 -13.08 -6.83
C ASN A 348 -32.48 -13.34 -8.04
N PRO A 349 -32.92 -13.04 -9.28
CA PRO A 349 -32.05 -13.18 -10.43
C PRO A 349 -30.85 -12.24 -10.21
N PRO A 350 -29.64 -12.78 -10.06
CA PRO A 350 -28.43 -12.01 -9.80
C PRO A 350 -28.26 -11.02 -10.95
N ALA A 351 -27.94 -9.75 -10.65
CA ALA A 351 -27.66 -8.69 -11.63
C ALA A 351 -27.11 -9.29 -12.94
N ASP A 352 -27.82 -9.08 -14.06
CA ASP A 352 -27.62 -9.77 -15.35
C ASP A 352 -26.17 -10.26 -15.55
N ARG A 353 -25.90 -11.50 -15.09
CA ARG A 353 -24.51 -12.00 -14.94
C ARG A 353 -23.82 -12.10 -16.29
N ALA A 354 -24.58 -12.41 -17.34
CA ALA A 354 -24.08 -12.42 -18.71
C ALA A 354 -23.66 -11.02 -19.15
N LYS A 355 -24.49 -10.01 -18.86
CA LYS A 355 -24.14 -8.61 -19.11
C LYS A 355 -22.95 -8.15 -18.28
N LEU A 356 -22.85 -8.51 -17.00
CA LEU A 356 -21.67 -8.20 -16.18
C LEU A 356 -20.39 -8.81 -16.76
N ARG A 357 -20.40 -10.10 -17.11
CA ARG A 357 -19.25 -10.77 -17.74
C ARG A 357 -18.87 -10.11 -19.06
N ARG A 358 -19.85 -9.70 -19.86
CA ARG A 358 -19.60 -8.94 -21.08
C ARG A 358 -18.94 -7.59 -20.80
N MET A 359 -19.43 -6.83 -19.83
CA MET A 359 -18.85 -5.52 -19.45
C MET A 359 -17.41 -5.67 -18.94
N ILE A 360 -17.15 -6.68 -18.10
CA ILE A 360 -15.80 -7.03 -17.63
C ILE A 360 -14.90 -7.37 -18.83
N ALA A 361 -15.36 -8.26 -19.71
CA ALA A 361 -14.61 -8.69 -20.88
C ALA A 361 -14.31 -7.51 -21.82
N GLU A 362 -15.28 -6.63 -22.09
CA GLU A 362 -15.08 -5.44 -22.93
C GLU A 362 -14.04 -4.48 -22.32
N SER A 363 -14.09 -4.24 -21.01
CA SER A 363 -13.11 -3.36 -20.35
C SER A 363 -11.70 -3.96 -20.30
N LEU A 364 -11.57 -5.25 -19.97
CA LEU A 364 -10.27 -5.93 -20.00
C LEU A 364 -9.71 -6.00 -21.43
N SER A 365 -10.55 -6.26 -22.42
CA SER A 365 -10.20 -6.25 -23.85
C SER A 365 -9.63 -4.89 -24.30
N LEU A 366 -10.26 -3.79 -23.88
CA LEU A 366 -9.76 -2.44 -24.16
C LEU A 366 -8.43 -2.16 -23.44
N ALA A 367 -8.30 -2.54 -22.16
CA ALA A 367 -7.07 -2.37 -21.41
C ALA A 367 -5.91 -3.20 -21.98
N MET A 368 -6.16 -4.44 -22.42
CA MET A 368 -5.19 -5.30 -23.12
C MET A 368 -4.75 -4.70 -24.45
N ALA A 369 -5.66 -4.11 -25.22
CA ALA A 369 -5.32 -3.41 -26.45
C ALA A 369 -4.40 -2.20 -26.19
N ASP A 370 -4.57 -1.54 -25.04
CA ASP A 370 -3.68 -0.49 -24.57
C ASP A 370 -2.38 -1.04 -23.91
N GLY A 371 -2.18 -2.36 -23.81
CA GLY A 371 -0.95 -2.98 -23.35
C GLY A 371 -0.92 -3.38 -21.87
N LEU A 372 -2.10 -3.57 -21.25
CA LEU A 372 -2.21 -4.33 -20.00
C LEU A 372 -1.73 -5.77 -20.22
N GLY A 373 -0.91 -6.28 -19.30
CA GLY A 373 -0.46 -7.67 -19.28
C GLY A 373 -0.41 -8.20 -17.84
N LEU A 374 -0.05 -9.47 -17.72
CA LEU A 374 0.33 -10.07 -16.44
C LEU A 374 1.85 -10.01 -16.27
N GLY A 375 2.30 -9.88 -15.03
CA GLY A 375 3.70 -9.98 -14.69
C GLY A 375 3.94 -10.34 -13.23
N VAL A 376 5.17 -10.73 -12.95
CA VAL A 376 5.60 -11.14 -11.61
C VAL A 376 6.29 -9.97 -10.91
N ILE A 377 5.84 -9.69 -9.69
CA ILE A 377 6.46 -8.75 -8.75
C ILE A 377 7.25 -9.56 -7.74
N ASP A 378 8.53 -9.26 -7.58
CA ASP A 378 9.31 -9.76 -6.46
C ASP A 378 8.93 -8.98 -5.20
N ASN A 379 8.20 -9.62 -4.28
CA ASN A 379 7.80 -8.99 -3.03
C ASN A 379 9.01 -8.87 -2.07
N ILE A 380 9.02 -7.84 -1.23
CA ILE A 380 9.99 -7.63 -0.13
C ILE A 380 9.99 -8.84 0.84
N ALA A 381 8.86 -9.55 0.94
CA ALA A 381 8.74 -10.80 1.71
C ALA A 381 9.42 -12.02 1.05
N GLY A 382 10.08 -11.84 -0.10
CA GLY A 382 10.82 -12.88 -0.82
C GLY A 382 9.95 -13.87 -1.59
N LYS A 383 8.64 -13.64 -1.71
CA LYS A 383 7.73 -14.46 -2.53
C LYS A 383 7.31 -13.71 -3.79
N PRO A 384 7.54 -14.27 -4.99
CA PRO A 384 7.08 -13.66 -6.22
C PRO A 384 5.54 -13.64 -6.28
N GLY A 385 5.00 -12.62 -6.93
CA GLY A 385 3.57 -12.38 -7.01
C GLY A 385 3.07 -12.00 -8.38
N LEU A 386 2.06 -12.69 -8.88
CA LEU A 386 1.39 -12.35 -10.12
C LEU A 386 0.51 -11.11 -9.92
N SER A 387 0.67 -10.13 -10.80
CA SER A 387 -0.11 -8.89 -10.82
C SER A 387 -0.48 -8.52 -12.25
N MET A 388 -1.52 -7.71 -12.41
CA MET A 388 -1.69 -6.98 -13.67
C MET A 388 -0.73 -5.80 -13.70
N GLN A 389 -0.11 -5.57 -14.86
CA GLN A 389 0.85 -4.50 -15.02
C GLN A 389 0.85 -3.94 -16.44
N PHE A 390 1.38 -2.73 -16.60
CA PHE A 390 1.66 -2.13 -17.89
C PHE A 390 2.89 -1.25 -17.84
N THR A 391 3.57 -1.11 -18.97
CA THR A 391 4.73 -0.22 -19.09
C THR A 391 4.28 1.19 -19.47
N HIS A 392 4.62 2.14 -18.61
CA HIS A 392 4.42 3.57 -18.86
C HIS A 392 5.40 4.07 -19.93
N THR A 393 5.10 5.23 -20.53
CA THR A 393 5.99 5.85 -21.54
C THR A 393 7.36 6.22 -20.99
N SER A 394 7.50 6.38 -19.67
CA SER A 394 8.77 6.58 -18.97
C SER A 394 9.61 5.30 -18.83
N GLY A 395 9.07 4.14 -19.23
CA GLY A 395 9.70 2.83 -19.01
C GLY A 395 9.43 2.24 -17.62
N THR A 396 8.72 2.97 -16.74
CA THR A 396 8.33 2.44 -15.44
C THR A 396 7.22 1.41 -15.59
N ILE A 397 7.30 0.32 -14.82
CA ILE A 397 6.24 -0.68 -14.73
C ILE A 397 5.26 -0.19 -13.66
N ASN A 398 3.99 -0.04 -14.05
CA ASN A 398 2.91 0.23 -13.11
C ASN A 398 2.13 -1.06 -12.87
N HIS A 399 1.81 -1.32 -11.61
CA HIS A 399 0.98 -2.44 -11.20
C HIS A 399 -0.46 -1.95 -10.98
N VAL A 400 -1.42 -2.82 -11.25
CA VAL A 400 -2.84 -2.55 -11.06
C VAL A 400 -3.46 -3.68 -10.27
N ASP A 401 -4.19 -3.31 -9.21
CA ASP A 401 -4.86 -4.28 -8.35
C ASP A 401 -6.06 -4.90 -9.06
N PHE A 402 -6.09 -6.23 -9.08
CA PHE A 402 -7.19 -6.98 -9.66
C PHE A 402 -7.31 -8.39 -9.03
N PRO A 403 -8.52 -8.89 -8.74
CA PRO A 403 -8.74 -10.25 -8.26
C PRO A 403 -8.52 -11.29 -9.37
N LEU A 404 -7.26 -11.67 -9.59
CA LEU A 404 -6.86 -12.59 -10.67
C LEU A 404 -7.45 -13.99 -10.53
N ASP A 405 -7.60 -14.47 -9.30
CA ASP A 405 -8.28 -15.73 -8.97
C ASP A 405 -9.68 -15.79 -9.59
N ARG A 406 -10.46 -14.72 -9.43
CA ARG A 406 -11.82 -14.64 -9.99
C ARG A 406 -11.83 -14.62 -11.51
N LEU A 407 -10.81 -14.02 -12.15
CA LEU A 407 -10.69 -14.01 -13.61
C LEU A 407 -10.31 -15.40 -14.14
N PHE A 408 -9.33 -16.05 -13.52
CA PHE A 408 -8.79 -17.33 -14.01
C PHE A 408 -9.75 -18.50 -13.81
N GLU A 409 -10.60 -18.44 -12.78
CA GLU A 409 -11.50 -19.52 -12.43
C GLU A 409 -12.93 -19.35 -13.01
N ASP A 410 -13.30 -18.16 -13.54
CA ASP A 410 -14.59 -17.96 -14.24
C ASP A 410 -14.47 -18.30 -15.74
N SER A 411 -14.76 -19.55 -16.09
CA SER A 411 -14.71 -20.05 -17.48
C SER A 411 -15.66 -19.32 -18.43
N GLN A 412 -16.82 -18.84 -17.95
CA GLN A 412 -17.78 -18.09 -18.77
C GLN A 412 -17.22 -16.70 -19.10
N LEU A 413 -16.55 -16.05 -18.15
CA LEU A 413 -15.87 -14.78 -18.37
C LEU A 413 -14.70 -14.93 -19.36
N LEU A 414 -13.87 -15.97 -19.19
CA LEU A 414 -12.78 -16.27 -20.13
C LEU A 414 -13.32 -16.53 -21.55
N SER A 415 -14.46 -17.22 -21.66
CA SER A 415 -15.12 -17.48 -22.95
C SER A 415 -15.66 -16.20 -23.59
N ALA A 416 -16.26 -15.31 -22.81
CA ALA A 416 -16.71 -14.00 -23.28
C ALA A 416 -15.53 -13.14 -23.77
N LEU A 417 -14.42 -13.14 -23.02
CA LEU A 417 -13.21 -12.41 -23.39
C LEU A 417 -12.55 -12.98 -24.65
N PHE A 418 -12.48 -14.31 -24.79
CA PHE A 418 -11.99 -14.97 -25.99
C PHE A 418 -12.81 -14.59 -27.22
N ALA A 419 -14.15 -14.65 -27.13
CA ALA A 419 -15.03 -14.29 -28.24
C ALA A 419 -14.86 -12.83 -28.69
N LEU A 420 -14.59 -11.92 -27.74
CA LEU A 420 -14.29 -10.51 -28.01
C LEU A 420 -12.94 -10.29 -28.70
N GLU A 421 -11.94 -11.11 -28.36
CA GLU A 421 -10.58 -11.01 -28.88
C GLU A 421 -10.35 -11.82 -30.16
N GLN A 422 -11.24 -12.76 -30.49
CA GLN A 422 -11.15 -13.59 -31.69
C GLN A 422 -11.10 -12.78 -32.99
N PRO A 423 -11.95 -11.76 -33.22
CA PRO A 423 -11.84 -10.89 -34.41
C PRO A 423 -10.54 -10.08 -34.47
N LYS A 424 -9.82 -9.96 -33.34
CA LYS A 424 -8.52 -9.25 -33.22
C LYS A 424 -7.32 -10.19 -33.29
N ASN A 425 -7.52 -11.42 -33.78
CA ASN A 425 -6.50 -12.47 -33.90
C ASN A 425 -5.91 -12.94 -32.56
N LEU A 426 -6.58 -12.71 -31.42
CA LEU A 426 -6.21 -13.25 -30.09
C LEU A 426 -4.79 -12.93 -29.60
N VAL A 427 -4.02 -12.05 -30.25
CA VAL A 427 -2.62 -11.79 -29.90
C VAL A 427 -2.52 -11.18 -28.50
N ALA A 428 -3.34 -10.18 -28.20
CA ALA A 428 -3.36 -9.53 -26.89
C ALA A 428 -3.84 -10.50 -25.80
N PHE A 429 -4.94 -11.22 -26.07
CA PHE A 429 -5.45 -12.28 -25.20
C PHE A 429 -4.39 -13.35 -24.85
N ALA A 430 -3.71 -13.87 -25.87
CA ALA A 430 -2.67 -14.87 -25.70
C ALA A 430 -1.47 -14.33 -24.92
N ARG A 431 -1.02 -13.09 -25.19
CA ARG A 431 0.07 -12.46 -24.41
C ARG A 431 -0.31 -12.24 -22.96
N PHE A 432 -1.57 -11.85 -22.70
CA PHE A 432 -2.06 -11.59 -21.36
C PHE A 432 -2.01 -12.84 -20.49
N PHE A 433 -2.52 -13.98 -20.97
CA PHE A 433 -2.62 -15.21 -20.16
C PHE A 433 -1.39 -16.12 -20.19
N ASN A 434 -0.33 -15.77 -20.91
CA ASN A 434 0.92 -16.54 -20.93
C ASN A 434 2.06 -15.71 -20.32
N THR A 435 2.40 -16.01 -19.07
CA THR A 435 3.44 -15.33 -18.30
C THR A 435 4.57 -16.31 -17.99
N VAL A 436 5.81 -15.86 -18.18
CA VAL A 436 7.02 -16.62 -17.84
C VAL A 436 7.86 -15.79 -16.89
N HIS A 437 8.42 -16.41 -15.86
CA HIS A 437 9.31 -15.80 -14.89
C HIS A 437 10.50 -16.72 -14.65
N GLN A 438 11.73 -16.22 -14.85
CA GLN A 438 12.96 -17.02 -14.67
C GLN A 438 12.94 -18.37 -15.42
N ASP A 439 12.46 -18.35 -16.67
CA ASP A 439 12.26 -19.53 -17.53
C ASP A 439 11.17 -20.52 -17.07
N GLU A 440 10.45 -20.24 -15.99
CA GLU A 440 9.31 -21.00 -15.50
C GLU A 440 7.97 -20.43 -16.02
N VAL A 441 7.06 -21.30 -16.43
CA VAL A 441 5.73 -20.91 -16.92
C VAL A 441 4.81 -20.64 -15.73
N VAL A 442 4.61 -19.37 -15.40
CA VAL A 442 3.76 -18.94 -14.28
C VAL A 442 2.28 -19.02 -14.64
N THR A 443 1.92 -18.60 -15.85
CA THR A 443 0.55 -18.75 -16.37
C THR A 443 0.57 -19.31 -17.79
N SER A 444 -0.39 -20.16 -18.10
CA SER A 444 -0.57 -20.73 -19.43
C SER A 444 -2.05 -20.89 -19.77
N LEU A 445 -2.45 -20.37 -20.92
CA LEU A 445 -3.80 -20.51 -21.43
C LEU A 445 -4.00 -21.87 -22.12
N ARG A 446 -5.02 -22.61 -21.68
CA ARG A 446 -5.43 -23.90 -22.24
C ARG A 446 -6.85 -23.81 -22.80
N LEU A 447 -7.04 -24.40 -23.97
CA LEU A 447 -8.31 -24.48 -24.67
C LEU A 447 -8.68 -25.94 -24.87
N GLU A 448 -9.91 -26.29 -24.58
CA GLU A 448 -10.50 -27.57 -24.96
C GLU A 448 -11.14 -27.41 -26.34
N VAL A 449 -10.47 -27.93 -27.37
CA VAL A 449 -10.88 -27.77 -28.76
C VAL A 449 -11.52 -29.08 -29.24
N PRO A 450 -12.74 -29.06 -29.81
CA PRO A 450 -13.32 -30.26 -30.39
C PRO A 450 -12.47 -30.75 -31.56
N ALA A 451 -12.30 -32.07 -31.70
CA ALA A 451 -11.52 -32.65 -32.79
C ALA A 451 -12.00 -32.23 -34.19
N GLU A 452 -13.28 -31.91 -34.31
CA GLU A 452 -13.92 -31.43 -35.54
C GLU A 452 -13.35 -30.10 -36.05
N ALA A 453 -12.73 -29.30 -35.18
CA ALA A 453 -12.06 -28.05 -35.58
C ALA A 453 -10.77 -28.29 -36.39
N PHE A 454 -10.19 -29.49 -36.30
CA PHE A 454 -8.94 -29.86 -36.98
C PHE A 454 -9.21 -30.50 -38.36
N GLU A 455 -8.19 -30.52 -39.21
CA GLU A 455 -8.29 -31.12 -40.54
C GLU A 455 -8.57 -32.64 -40.47
N PRO A 456 -9.31 -33.23 -41.42
CA PRO A 456 -9.70 -34.65 -41.37
C PRO A 456 -8.53 -35.63 -41.20
N ALA A 457 -7.36 -35.32 -41.77
CA ALA A 457 -6.15 -36.13 -41.64
C ALA A 457 -5.63 -36.17 -40.19
N GLN A 458 -5.77 -35.07 -39.45
CA GLN A 458 -5.29 -34.96 -38.07
C GLN A 458 -6.25 -35.65 -37.09
N ARG A 459 -7.56 -35.60 -37.37
CA ARG A 459 -8.61 -36.20 -36.51
C ARG A 459 -8.37 -37.68 -36.19
N GLN A 460 -7.75 -38.42 -37.09
CA GLN A 460 -7.47 -39.85 -36.91
C GLN A 460 -6.58 -40.14 -35.68
N HIS A 461 -5.76 -39.17 -35.27
CA HIS A 461 -4.83 -39.30 -34.15
C HIS A 461 -5.24 -38.49 -32.91
N LEU A 462 -6.40 -37.83 -32.95
CA LEU A 462 -6.92 -36.98 -31.88
C LEU A 462 -7.96 -37.73 -31.03
N GLY A 463 -8.14 -37.29 -29.78
CA GLY A 463 -9.28 -37.68 -28.94
C GLY A 463 -10.56 -36.98 -29.40
N GLU A 464 -11.68 -37.17 -28.71
CA GLU A 464 -12.91 -36.37 -28.96
C GLU A 464 -12.67 -34.88 -28.67
N GLN A 465 -11.83 -34.60 -27.67
CA GLN A 465 -11.36 -33.27 -27.33
C GLN A 465 -9.84 -33.22 -27.30
N VAL A 466 -9.30 -32.08 -27.70
CA VAL A 466 -7.87 -31.79 -27.78
C VAL A 466 -7.57 -30.61 -26.88
N GLU A 467 -6.66 -30.79 -25.93
CA GLU A 467 -6.16 -29.68 -25.13
C GLU A 467 -5.07 -28.93 -25.94
N ALA A 468 -5.39 -27.71 -26.35
CA ALA A 468 -4.48 -26.85 -27.10
C ALA A 468 -4.01 -25.67 -26.23
N GLN A 469 -2.72 -25.36 -26.32
CA GLN A 469 -2.14 -24.12 -25.82
C GLN A 469 -2.28 -23.03 -26.88
N LEU A 470 -2.78 -21.86 -26.49
CA LEU A 470 -2.73 -20.67 -27.34
C LEU A 470 -1.43 -19.90 -27.05
N LYS A 471 -0.58 -19.70 -28.06
CA LYS A 471 0.72 -19.03 -27.94
C LYS A 471 0.88 -17.93 -28.97
N VAL A 472 1.88 -17.06 -28.77
CA VAL A 472 2.25 -16.00 -29.72
C VAL A 472 3.67 -16.24 -30.20
N SER A 473 3.87 -16.21 -31.51
CA SER A 473 5.17 -16.40 -32.13
C SER A 473 6.07 -15.17 -31.93
N PRO A 474 7.39 -15.29 -32.11
CA PRO A 474 8.29 -14.13 -32.10
C PRO A 474 7.90 -13.04 -33.11
N GLN A 475 7.25 -13.42 -34.21
CA GLN A 475 6.75 -12.51 -35.24
C GLN A 475 5.42 -11.83 -34.84
N GLY A 476 4.85 -12.16 -33.69
CA GLY A 476 3.64 -11.54 -33.16
C GLY A 476 2.33 -12.18 -33.61
N SER A 477 2.37 -13.34 -34.28
CA SER A 477 1.18 -14.08 -34.70
C SER A 477 0.79 -15.11 -33.66
N ALA A 478 -0.49 -15.17 -33.30
CA ALA A 478 -1.00 -16.22 -32.42
C ALA A 478 -1.17 -17.55 -33.16
N TYR A 479 -0.99 -18.66 -32.44
CA TYR A 479 -1.04 -20.03 -32.98
C TYR A 479 -1.44 -21.03 -31.89
N TYR A 480 -1.97 -22.19 -32.31
CA TYR A 480 -2.28 -23.31 -31.45
C TYR A 480 -1.10 -24.28 -31.37
N ARG A 481 -0.86 -24.82 -30.19
CA ARG A 481 0.07 -25.93 -29.96
C ARG A 481 -0.62 -27.01 -29.16
N TRP A 482 -0.65 -28.24 -29.66
CA TRP A 482 -1.20 -29.39 -28.94
C TRP A 482 -0.30 -30.61 -29.12
N THR A 483 -0.55 -31.63 -28.31
CA THR A 483 0.13 -32.92 -28.39
C THR A 483 -0.92 -33.97 -28.73
N ASP A 484 -0.64 -34.83 -29.72
CA ASP A 484 -1.54 -35.92 -30.09
C ASP A 484 -1.38 -37.16 -29.20
N LYS A 485 -2.14 -38.23 -29.51
CA LYS A 485 -2.10 -39.49 -28.74
C LYS A 485 -0.75 -40.21 -28.82
N ASN A 486 0.07 -39.94 -29.83
CA ASN A 486 1.38 -40.55 -30.02
C ASN A 486 2.49 -39.78 -29.30
N GLY A 487 2.16 -38.60 -28.75
CA GLY A 487 3.14 -37.71 -28.12
C GLY A 487 3.75 -36.70 -29.10
N ASP A 488 3.29 -36.67 -30.36
CA ASP A 488 3.79 -35.71 -31.35
C ASP A 488 3.20 -34.33 -31.10
N VAL A 489 4.07 -33.31 -31.16
CA VAL A 489 3.69 -31.92 -30.91
C VAL A 489 3.40 -31.24 -32.24
N HIS A 490 2.18 -30.72 -32.37
CA HIS A 490 1.71 -30.02 -33.55
C HIS A 490 1.56 -28.53 -33.27
N GLN A 491 1.75 -27.70 -34.30
CA GLN A 491 1.56 -26.26 -34.23
C GLN A 491 0.86 -25.75 -35.48
N GLU A 492 -0.21 -24.98 -35.31
CA GLU A 492 -0.96 -24.41 -36.43
C GLU A 492 -1.35 -22.96 -36.21
N PRO A 493 -1.42 -22.16 -37.29
CA PRO A 493 -1.96 -20.81 -37.22
C PRO A 493 -3.41 -20.84 -36.73
N LEU A 494 -3.84 -19.72 -36.14
CA LEU A 494 -5.20 -19.56 -35.66
C LEU A 494 -6.25 -19.90 -36.73
N LEU A 495 -7.12 -20.86 -36.40
CA LEU A 495 -8.37 -21.09 -37.13
C LEU A 495 -9.27 -19.86 -36.97
N ARG A 496 -9.67 -19.24 -38.08
CA ARG A 496 -10.43 -17.97 -38.07
C ARG A 496 -11.82 -18.07 -37.44
N SER A 497 -12.36 -19.27 -37.22
CA SER A 497 -13.75 -19.47 -36.79
C SER A 497 -13.95 -20.76 -36.00
N PHE A 498 -13.23 -20.97 -34.91
CA PHE A 498 -13.54 -22.07 -33.98
C PHE A 498 -13.94 -21.52 -32.61
N HIS A 499 -14.76 -22.28 -31.90
CA HIS A 499 -15.19 -21.99 -30.55
C HIS A 499 -14.69 -23.13 -29.66
N PRO A 500 -13.81 -22.86 -28.67
CA PRO A 500 -13.40 -23.88 -27.73
C PRO A 500 -14.60 -24.30 -26.88
N ASN A 501 -14.68 -25.58 -26.52
CA ASN A 501 -15.67 -26.12 -25.59
C ASN A 501 -15.39 -25.67 -24.14
N GLY A 502 -14.13 -25.33 -23.85
CA GLY A 502 -13.70 -24.86 -22.53
C GLY A 502 -12.43 -24.02 -22.64
N ILE A 503 -12.32 -23.02 -21.77
CA ILE A 503 -11.12 -22.18 -21.63
C ILE A 503 -10.71 -22.22 -20.17
N LYS A 504 -9.43 -22.52 -19.92
CA LYS A 504 -8.84 -22.61 -18.59
C LYS A 504 -7.49 -21.91 -18.57
N VAL A 505 -7.19 -21.24 -17.46
CA VAL A 505 -5.85 -20.70 -17.20
C VAL A 505 -5.18 -21.64 -16.21
N MET A 506 -4.09 -22.27 -16.63
CA MET A 506 -3.19 -22.96 -15.73
C MET A 506 -2.28 -21.91 -15.11
N PHE A 507 -2.20 -21.87 -13.78
CA PHE A 507 -1.34 -20.93 -13.07
C PHE A 507 -0.73 -21.58 -11.84
N GLU A 508 0.46 -21.13 -11.49
CA GLU A 508 1.12 -21.58 -10.26
C GLU A 508 0.56 -20.84 -9.05
N ARG A 509 -0.12 -21.57 -8.17
CA ARG A 509 -0.83 -20.99 -7.01
C ARG A 509 0.09 -20.24 -6.05
N ASP A 510 1.37 -20.64 -5.99
CA ASP A 510 2.36 -20.00 -5.13
C ASP A 510 2.67 -18.56 -5.55
N TYR A 511 2.38 -18.20 -6.80
CA TYR A 511 2.49 -16.84 -7.32
C TYR A 511 1.21 -16.00 -7.08
N LEU A 512 0.08 -16.57 -6.66
CA LEU A 512 -1.10 -15.75 -6.35
C LEU A 512 -0.92 -15.07 -4.99
N ILE A 513 -0.59 -13.78 -4.99
CA ILE A 513 -0.64 -12.96 -3.78
C ILE A 513 -2.08 -12.45 -3.63
N PHE A 514 -2.74 -12.81 -2.53
CA PHE A 514 -4.11 -12.38 -2.21
C PHE A 514 -4.22 -10.88 -1.83
N LYS A 515 -3.11 -10.14 -1.83
CA LYS A 515 -3.04 -8.69 -1.57
C LYS A 515 -1.82 -8.11 -2.28
N ALA A 516 -1.95 -6.97 -2.95
CA ALA A 516 -0.79 -6.22 -3.39
C ALA A 516 0.13 -5.93 -2.18
N PRO A 517 1.47 -6.00 -2.35
CA PRO A 517 2.43 -5.77 -1.28
C PRO A 517 2.44 -4.31 -0.78
N TYR A 518 1.65 -3.42 -1.38
CA TYR A 518 1.54 -2.00 -1.00
C TYR A 518 0.58 -1.71 0.15
N ASP A 519 0.09 -2.71 0.88
CA ASP A 519 -0.45 -2.54 2.25
C ASP A 519 0.66 -2.14 3.26
N THR A 520 1.74 -1.51 2.78
CA THR A 520 2.78 -0.85 3.55
C THR A 520 2.27 0.52 4.00
N TRP A 521 1.69 0.59 5.19
CA TRP A 521 1.76 1.76 6.08
C TRP A 521 1.80 3.13 5.37
N MET A 522 0.77 3.44 4.59
CA MET A 522 0.39 4.81 4.31
C MET A 522 -1.12 4.90 4.54
N PHE A 523 -1.48 4.91 5.82
CA PHE A 523 -2.31 5.95 6.44
C PHE A 523 -1.86 6.06 7.90
#